data_AF-A0A7W8E8T3-F1
#
_entry.id   AF-A0A7W8E8T3-F1
#
_cell.length_a   1.000
_cell.length_b   1.000
_cell.length_c   1.000
_cell.angle_alpha   90.00
_cell.angle_beta   90.00
_cell.angle_gamma   90.00
#
_symmetry.space_group_name_H-M   'P 1'
#
loop_
_entity.id
_entity.type
_entity.pdbx_description
1 polymer ?
#
loop_
_entity_poly.entity_id
_entity_poly.type
_entity_poly.pdbx_seq_one_letter_code
_entity_poly.pdbx_strand_id
1 'polypeptide(L)'
;MFQLQPRAALKVIELLPTVSIGTSLLVEKDALLSFLQGAQDADDVTAYFERVRLAKATVSHRKIRSLVRQDREPLTISSLPRTLQLSPGRLEIKFATVLDLTEAMYALARVLENDEQEFARRYEECAVRESDIDSKEVDLMFLQLERDEEDRNQRLSQETERPIL
;
A
#
# COMPACT_ATOMS: atom_id res chain seq x y z
N MET A 1 -8.64 -46.91 6.46
CA MET A 1 -7.30 -46.29 6.62
C MET A 1 -6.28 -47.22 5.99
N PHE A 2 -5.43 -46.72 5.10
CA PHE A 2 -4.40 -47.54 4.43
C PHE A 2 -3.34 -47.96 5.45
N GLN A 3 -3.09 -49.27 5.60
CA GLN A 3 -2.07 -49.83 6.49
C GLN A 3 -0.66 -49.71 5.89
N LEU A 4 -0.29 -48.51 5.46
CA LEU A 4 1.03 -48.23 4.90
C LEU A 4 2.01 -47.93 6.03
N GLN A 5 3.21 -48.50 5.94
CA GLN A 5 4.31 -48.10 6.81
C GLN A 5 4.61 -46.60 6.58
N PRO A 6 4.91 -45.81 7.64
CA PRO A 6 5.13 -44.38 7.52
C PRO A 6 6.15 -43.98 6.44
N ARG A 7 7.22 -44.78 6.29
CA ARG A 7 8.25 -44.58 5.26
C ARG A 7 7.75 -44.83 3.83
N ALA A 8 6.81 -45.77 3.66
CA ALA A 8 6.20 -46.05 2.37
C ALA A 8 5.18 -44.97 2.00
N ALA A 9 4.40 -44.47 2.97
CA ALA A 9 3.47 -43.36 2.76
C ALA A 9 4.18 -42.08 2.31
N LEU A 10 5.33 -41.75 2.92
CA LEU A 10 6.14 -40.59 2.50
C LEU A 10 6.60 -40.70 1.04
N LYS A 11 7.05 -41.88 0.59
CA LYS A 11 7.46 -42.09 -0.81
C LYS A 11 6.31 -41.90 -1.79
N VAL A 12 5.09 -42.26 -1.41
CA VAL A 12 3.88 -42.03 -2.23
C VAL A 12 3.52 -40.55 -2.26
N ILE A 13 3.61 -39.85 -1.12
CA ILE A 13 3.35 -38.41 -1.02
C ILE A 13 4.38 -37.61 -1.85
N GLU A 14 5.64 -38.05 -1.88
CA GLU A 14 6.68 -37.45 -2.73
C GLU A 14 6.38 -37.55 -4.23
N LEU A 15 5.51 -38.46 -4.69
CA LEU A 15 5.11 -38.56 -6.09
C LEU A 15 4.01 -37.55 -6.46
N LEU A 16 3.26 -37.07 -5.47
CA LEU A 16 2.21 -36.07 -5.67
C LEU A 16 2.78 -34.65 -5.84
N PRO A 17 2.06 -33.77 -6.55
CA PRO A 17 2.36 -32.34 -6.57
C PRO A 17 2.01 -31.74 -5.20
N THR A 18 3.00 -31.71 -4.30
CA THR A 18 2.88 -31.23 -2.93
C THR A 18 3.49 -29.84 -2.77
N VAL A 19 2.89 -29.01 -1.91
CA VAL A 19 3.45 -27.74 -1.44
C VAL A 19 3.65 -27.82 0.08
N SER A 20 4.85 -27.53 0.56
CA SER A 20 5.14 -27.50 1.99
C SER A 20 4.69 -26.19 2.63
N ILE A 21 3.91 -26.28 3.70
CA ILE A 21 3.57 -25.15 4.59
C ILE A 21 3.96 -25.54 6.01
N GLY A 22 5.06 -24.97 6.51
CA GLY A 22 5.63 -25.35 7.80
C GLY A 22 6.00 -26.82 7.84
N THR A 23 5.38 -27.59 8.74
CA THR A 23 5.56 -29.04 8.89
C THR A 23 4.54 -29.87 8.10
N SER A 24 3.59 -29.23 7.42
CA SER A 24 2.51 -29.89 6.69
C SER A 24 2.75 -29.87 5.18
N LEU A 25 2.27 -30.89 4.49
CA LEU A 25 2.26 -30.97 3.03
C LEU A 25 0.84 -30.81 2.53
N LEU A 26 0.59 -29.80 1.71
CA LEU A 26 -0.67 -29.61 1.01
C LEU A 26 -0.60 -30.27 -0.36
N VAL A 27 -1.71 -30.91 -0.74
CA VAL A 27 -1.93 -31.47 -2.07
C VAL A 27 -3.26 -30.94 -2.56
N GLU A 28 -3.32 -30.57 -3.84
CA GLU A 28 -4.56 -30.20 -4.47
C GLU A 28 -5.53 -31.39 -4.51
N LYS A 29 -6.79 -31.16 -4.14
CA LYS A 29 -7.81 -32.21 -4.03
C LYS A 29 -7.95 -32.99 -5.34
N ASP A 30 -8.03 -32.29 -6.46
CA ASP A 30 -8.28 -32.92 -7.77
C ASP A 30 -7.07 -33.72 -8.26
N ALA A 31 -5.86 -33.25 -7.95
CA ALA A 31 -4.62 -33.97 -8.24
C ALA A 31 -4.52 -35.27 -7.41
N LEU A 32 -4.90 -35.21 -6.12
CA LEU A 32 -4.94 -36.40 -5.26
C LEU A 32 -5.97 -37.42 -5.75
N LEU A 33 -7.18 -36.97 -6.09
CA LEU A 33 -8.24 -37.86 -6.59
C LEU A 33 -7.85 -38.53 -7.91
N SER A 34 -7.31 -37.75 -8.86
CA SER A 34 -6.86 -38.28 -10.16
C SER A 34 -5.74 -39.32 -10.00
N PHE A 35 -4.81 -39.08 -9.07
CA PHE A 35 -3.74 -40.03 -8.76
C PHE A 35 -4.27 -41.33 -8.15
N LEU A 36 -5.22 -41.23 -7.20
CA LEU A 36 -5.81 -42.41 -6.57
C LEU A 36 -6.66 -43.21 -7.54
N GLN A 37 -7.42 -42.54 -8.41
CA GLN A 37 -8.19 -43.18 -9.48
C GLN A 37 -7.26 -43.89 -10.47
N GLY A 38 -6.21 -43.23 -10.94
CA GLY A 38 -5.23 -43.86 -11.83
C GLY A 38 -4.50 -45.06 -11.22
N ALA A 39 -4.25 -45.04 -9.91
CA ALA A 39 -3.69 -46.18 -9.20
C ALA A 39 -4.70 -47.33 -9.02
N GLN A 40 -5.98 -47.02 -8.90
CA GLN A 40 -7.05 -48.02 -8.79
C GLN A 40 -7.35 -48.69 -10.13
N ASP A 41 -7.27 -47.95 -11.22
CA ASP A 41 -7.57 -48.41 -12.58
C ASP A 41 -6.36 -49.10 -13.26
N ALA A 42 -5.19 -49.09 -12.63
CA ALA A 42 -3.98 -49.67 -13.21
C ALA A 42 -3.89 -51.19 -12.97
N ASP A 43 -3.75 -51.96 -14.05
CA ASP A 43 -3.47 -53.41 -13.98
C ASP A 43 -2.15 -53.74 -13.25
N ASP A 44 -1.17 -52.83 -13.34
CA ASP A 44 0.10 -52.88 -12.59
C ASP A 44 0.36 -51.54 -11.90
N VAL A 45 0.07 -51.52 -10.61
CA VAL A 45 0.25 -50.37 -9.72
C VAL A 45 1.73 -49.96 -9.61
N THR A 46 2.66 -50.91 -9.69
CA THR A 46 4.10 -50.61 -9.59
C THR A 46 4.61 -49.93 -10.85
N ALA A 47 4.19 -50.40 -12.03
CA ALA A 47 4.47 -49.75 -13.30
C ALA A 47 3.82 -48.36 -13.38
N TYR A 48 2.62 -48.18 -12.82
CA TYR A 48 1.95 -46.87 -12.73
C TYR A 48 2.78 -45.87 -11.90
N PHE A 49 3.24 -46.25 -10.71
CA PHE A 49 4.06 -45.36 -9.88
C PHE A 49 5.41 -45.00 -10.53
N GLU A 50 6.07 -45.94 -11.21
CA GLU A 50 7.31 -45.65 -11.93
C GLU A 50 7.06 -44.69 -13.12
N ARG A 51 5.94 -44.82 -13.84
CA ARG A 51 5.57 -43.85 -14.89
C ARG A 51 5.34 -42.46 -14.33
N VAL A 52 4.63 -42.33 -13.21
CA VAL A 52 4.40 -41.03 -12.54
C VAL A 52 5.73 -40.43 -12.06
N ARG A 53 6.62 -41.27 -11.52
CA ARG A 53 7.96 -40.85 -11.07
C ARG A 53 8.82 -40.32 -12.23
N LEU A 54 8.82 -41.02 -13.37
CA LEU A 54 9.55 -40.60 -14.56
C LEU A 54 8.96 -39.31 -15.18
N ALA A 55 7.63 -39.18 -15.17
CA ALA A 55 6.96 -37.96 -15.61
C ALA A 55 7.39 -36.75 -14.75
N LYS A 56 7.47 -36.91 -13.42
CA LYS A 56 7.95 -35.87 -12.50
C LYS A 56 9.43 -35.54 -12.72
N ALA A 57 10.29 -36.53 -12.95
CA ALA A 57 11.71 -36.31 -13.22
C ALA A 57 11.95 -35.53 -14.54
N THR A 58 11.06 -35.67 -15.51
CA THR A 58 11.11 -34.96 -16.80
C THR A 58 10.74 -33.48 -16.65
N VAL A 59 9.99 -33.12 -15.60
CA VAL A 59 9.82 -31.73 -15.17
C VAL A 59 11.11 -31.28 -14.47
N SER A 60 12.16 -31.11 -15.26
CA SER A 60 13.36 -30.39 -14.86
C SER A 60 12.91 -29.06 -14.26
N HIS A 61 13.12 -28.89 -12.96
CA HIS A 61 13.06 -27.60 -12.30
C HIS A 61 14.18 -26.74 -12.88
N ARG A 62 13.92 -26.16 -14.05
CA ARG A 62 14.65 -24.97 -14.51
C ARG A 62 14.48 -23.99 -13.38
N LYS A 63 15.53 -23.82 -12.55
CA LYS A 63 15.56 -22.90 -11.43
C LYS A 63 14.91 -21.61 -11.92
N ILE A 64 13.74 -21.27 -11.36
CA ILE A 64 13.12 -19.98 -11.60
C ILE A 64 14.11 -18.99 -11.00
N ARG A 65 14.99 -18.46 -11.85
CA ARG A 65 15.96 -17.44 -11.48
C ARG A 65 15.14 -16.20 -11.21
N SER A 66 15.12 -15.81 -9.94
CA SER A 66 14.36 -14.70 -9.36
C SER A 66 12.85 -14.83 -9.54
N LEU A 67 12.12 -14.61 -8.44
CA LEU A 67 10.83 -13.95 -8.54
C LEU A 67 11.05 -12.74 -9.46
N VAL A 68 10.49 -12.79 -10.67
CA VAL A 68 10.35 -11.61 -11.50
C VAL A 68 9.56 -10.65 -10.64
N ARG A 69 10.25 -9.64 -10.09
CA ARG A 69 9.66 -8.41 -9.61
C ARG A 69 8.73 -8.03 -10.75
N GLN A 70 7.41 -8.17 -10.56
CA GLN A 70 6.47 -7.84 -11.62
C GLN A 70 6.82 -6.42 -12.02
N ASP A 71 7.38 -6.26 -13.22
CA ASP A 71 7.55 -4.98 -13.90
C ASP A 71 6.13 -4.47 -14.22
N ARG A 72 5.35 -4.20 -13.16
CA ARG A 72 4.23 -3.29 -13.27
C ARG A 72 4.90 -1.94 -13.37
N GLU A 73 4.80 -1.34 -14.54
CA GLU A 73 5.18 0.04 -14.76
C GLU A 73 4.77 0.86 -13.53
N PRO A 74 5.67 1.69 -12.98
CA PRO A 74 5.35 2.49 -11.82
C PRO A 74 4.11 3.31 -12.15
N LEU A 75 3.03 3.08 -11.41
CA LEU A 75 1.84 3.90 -11.56
C LEU A 75 2.23 5.29 -11.07
N THR A 76 2.34 6.22 -12.00
CA THR A 76 2.55 7.64 -11.75
C THR A 76 1.21 8.33 -11.55
N ILE A 77 1.21 9.54 -11.00
CA ILE A 77 -0.01 10.33 -10.78
C ILE A 77 -0.83 10.52 -12.08
N SER A 78 -0.16 10.56 -13.25
CA SER A 78 -0.81 10.66 -14.57
C SER A 78 -1.49 9.37 -15.04
N SER A 79 -1.20 8.23 -14.41
CA SER A 79 -1.79 6.93 -14.70
C SER A 79 -3.04 6.61 -13.87
N LEU A 80 -3.48 7.53 -13.01
CA LEU A 80 -4.66 7.34 -12.18
C LEU A 80 -5.93 7.18 -13.05
N PRO A 81 -6.87 6.32 -12.62
CA PRO A 81 -8.10 6.09 -13.36
C PRO A 81 -8.95 7.37 -13.39
N ARG A 82 -9.64 7.60 -14.52
CA ARG A 82 -10.46 8.82 -14.75
C ARG A 82 -11.62 8.99 -13.76
N THR A 83 -11.95 7.93 -13.02
CA THR A 83 -12.94 7.91 -11.93
C THR A 83 -12.47 8.67 -10.69
N LEU A 84 -11.15 8.90 -10.56
CA LEU A 84 -10.51 9.54 -9.43
C LEU A 84 -10.11 10.98 -9.81
N GLN A 85 -10.67 11.95 -9.09
CA GLN A 85 -10.35 13.37 -9.23
C GLN A 85 -9.60 13.83 -7.98
N LEU A 86 -8.41 14.39 -8.19
CA LEU A 86 -7.57 14.96 -7.14
C LEU A 86 -7.54 16.47 -7.26
N SER A 87 -7.74 17.13 -6.13
CA SER A 87 -7.49 18.54 -5.91
C SER A 87 -6.74 18.69 -4.58
N PRO A 88 -5.97 19.77 -4.37
CA PRO A 88 -5.36 20.03 -3.06
C PRO A 88 -6.39 19.90 -1.94
N GLY A 89 -6.09 19.09 -0.92
CA GLY A 89 -6.97 18.85 0.24
C GLY A 89 -8.24 18.02 -0.04
N ARG A 90 -8.50 17.60 -1.29
CA ARG A 90 -9.74 16.90 -1.65
C ARG A 90 -9.54 15.79 -2.68
N LEU A 91 -10.00 14.59 -2.30
CA LEU A 91 -10.10 13.39 -3.12
C LEU A 91 -11.58 13.10 -3.42
N GLU A 92 -11.93 12.97 -4.70
CA GLU A 92 -13.27 12.56 -5.14
C GLU A 92 -13.18 11.31 -6.04
N ILE A 93 -13.97 10.28 -5.71
CA ILE A 93 -14.03 9.03 -6.47
C ILE A 93 -15.46 8.81 -6.95
N LYS A 94 -15.65 8.73 -8.27
CA LYS A 94 -16.93 8.39 -8.91
C LYS A 94 -16.92 6.92 -9.31
N PHE A 95 -17.81 6.12 -8.73
CA PHE A 95 -17.91 4.69 -9.00
C PHE A 95 -19.35 4.27 -9.28
N ALA A 96 -19.53 3.27 -10.15
CA ALA A 96 -20.83 2.66 -10.41
C ALA A 96 -20.97 1.33 -9.64
N THR A 97 -19.86 0.62 -9.43
CA THR A 97 -19.80 -0.63 -8.68
C THR A 97 -18.78 -0.56 -7.55
N VAL A 98 -18.93 -1.45 -6.55
CA VAL A 98 -17.96 -1.57 -5.46
C VAL A 98 -16.59 -2.01 -5.98
N LEU A 99 -16.56 -2.79 -7.07
CA LEU A 99 -15.30 -3.19 -7.71
C LEU A 99 -14.53 -1.96 -8.22
N ASP A 100 -15.21 -1.03 -8.88
CA ASP A 100 -14.58 0.21 -9.40
C ASP A 100 -13.97 1.05 -8.26
N LEU A 101 -14.64 1.10 -7.10
CA LEU A 101 -14.10 1.77 -5.92
C LEU A 101 -12.83 1.08 -5.43
N THR A 102 -12.85 -0.25 -5.31
CA THR A 102 -11.67 -1.00 -4.88
C THR A 102 -10.51 -0.86 -5.84
N GLU A 103 -10.76 -0.82 -7.14
CA GLU A 103 -9.73 -0.57 -8.16
C GLU A 103 -9.15 0.84 -8.05
N ALA A 104 -10.01 1.86 -7.88
CA ALA A 104 -9.57 3.24 -7.70
C ALA A 104 -8.72 3.43 -6.43
N MET A 105 -9.15 2.82 -5.32
CA MET A 105 -8.39 2.86 -4.05
C MET A 105 -7.07 2.10 -4.16
N TYR A 106 -7.06 0.95 -4.83
CA TYR A 106 -5.84 0.18 -5.06
C TYR A 106 -4.85 0.95 -5.94
N ALA A 107 -5.33 1.58 -7.03
CA ALA A 107 -4.50 2.42 -7.88
C ALA A 107 -3.92 3.61 -7.10
N LEU A 108 -4.72 4.27 -6.26
CA LEU A 108 -4.25 5.35 -5.39
C LEU A 108 -3.16 4.87 -4.42
N ALA A 109 -3.37 3.74 -3.74
CA ALA A 109 -2.38 3.17 -2.83
C ALA A 109 -1.05 2.87 -3.55
N ARG A 110 -1.10 2.35 -4.78
CA ARG A 110 0.11 2.10 -5.58
C ARG A 110 0.83 3.37 -6.00
N VAL A 111 0.11 4.46 -6.27
CA VAL A 111 0.74 5.76 -6.56
C VAL A 111 1.43 6.30 -5.32
N LEU A 112 0.78 6.23 -4.15
CA LEU A 112 1.36 6.66 -2.88
C LEU A 112 2.61 5.86 -2.52
N GLU A 113 2.62 4.54 -2.74
CA GLU A 113 3.80 3.70 -2.50
C GLU A 113 5.02 4.07 -3.37
N ASN A 114 4.79 4.54 -4.59
CA ASN A 114 5.87 4.83 -5.54
C ASN A 114 6.29 6.29 -5.54
N ASP A 115 5.38 7.21 -5.23
CA ASP A 115 5.55 8.64 -5.47
C ASP A 115 4.86 9.53 -4.42
N GLU A 116 5.02 9.15 -3.16
CA GLU A 116 4.48 9.87 -2.01
C GLU A 116 4.90 11.35 -2.00
N GLN A 117 6.16 11.64 -2.34
CA GLN A 117 6.71 13.00 -2.29
C GLN A 117 6.11 13.92 -3.36
N GLU A 118 5.95 13.45 -4.61
CA GLU A 118 5.30 14.25 -5.64
C GLU A 118 3.81 14.42 -5.33
N PHE A 119 3.17 13.36 -4.81
CA PHE A 119 1.77 13.40 -4.41
C PHE A 119 1.54 14.44 -3.30
N ALA A 120 2.34 14.40 -2.24
CA ALA A 120 2.30 15.36 -1.14
C ALA A 120 2.50 16.79 -1.65
N ARG A 121 3.55 17.02 -2.45
CA ARG A 121 3.85 18.34 -3.02
C ARG A 121 2.69 18.93 -3.82
N ARG A 122 1.90 18.08 -4.51
CA ARG A 122 0.88 18.53 -5.46
C ARG A 122 -0.52 18.62 -4.86
N TYR A 123 -0.82 17.82 -3.84
CA TYR A 123 -2.17 17.66 -3.33
C TYR A 123 -2.32 17.82 -1.82
N GLU A 124 -1.24 17.90 -1.04
CA GLU A 124 -1.37 18.40 0.33
C GLU A 124 -1.66 19.90 0.30
N GLU A 125 -2.66 20.31 1.09
CA GLU A 125 -2.80 21.73 1.40
C GLU A 125 -1.56 22.15 2.17
N CYS A 126 -0.79 23.06 1.57
CA CYS A 126 0.24 23.78 2.30
C CYS A 126 -0.51 24.60 3.34
N ALA A 127 -0.66 24.05 4.54
CA ALA A 127 -1.14 24.79 5.69
C ALA A 127 -0.07 25.83 6.02
N VAL A 128 -0.03 26.92 5.25
CA VAL A 128 0.18 28.22 5.86
C VAL A 128 -1.00 28.35 6.79
N ARG A 129 -0.80 27.91 8.03
CA ARG A 129 -1.53 28.49 9.14
C ARG A 129 -1.20 29.98 9.05
N GLU A 130 -2.02 30.70 8.29
CA GLU A 130 -2.46 32.01 8.74
C GLU A 130 -3.04 31.71 10.12
N SER A 131 -2.16 31.72 11.12
CA SER A 131 -2.56 32.01 12.48
C SER A 131 -3.58 33.12 12.37
N ASP A 132 -4.76 32.91 12.94
CA ASP A 132 -5.86 33.86 13.08
C ASP A 132 -5.39 35.11 13.85
N ILE A 133 -4.38 35.79 13.33
CA ILE A 133 -4.08 37.16 13.62
C ILE A 133 -5.09 37.88 12.75
N ASP A 134 -6.28 38.12 13.32
CA ASP A 134 -7.27 38.96 12.70
C ASP A 134 -6.53 40.25 12.30
N SER A 135 -6.42 40.52 10.99
CA SER A 135 -5.72 41.70 10.48
C SER A 135 -6.18 42.97 11.21
N LYS A 136 -7.44 42.98 11.65
CA LYS A 136 -8.04 44.04 12.46
C LYS A 136 -7.42 44.16 13.86
N GLU A 137 -7.04 43.07 14.50
CA GLU A 137 -6.39 43.09 15.82
C GLU A 137 -4.99 43.71 15.73
N VAL A 138 -4.25 43.41 14.66
CA VAL A 138 -2.94 44.05 14.39
C VAL A 138 -3.09 45.52 14.08
N ASP A 139 -4.07 45.89 13.26
CA ASP A 139 -4.37 47.29 12.96
C ASP A 139 -4.76 48.07 14.23
N LEU A 140 -5.53 47.43 15.13
CA LEU A 140 -5.88 48.02 16.43
C LEU A 140 -4.66 48.18 17.35
N MET A 141 -3.74 47.20 17.37
CA MET A 141 -2.50 47.32 18.13
C MET A 141 -1.62 48.47 17.64
N PHE A 142 -1.50 48.66 16.32
CA PHE A 142 -0.74 49.78 15.76
C PHE A 142 -1.37 51.15 16.08
N LEU A 143 -2.69 51.26 15.99
CA LEU A 143 -3.42 52.48 16.38
C LEU A 143 -3.27 52.80 17.87
N GLN A 144 -3.18 51.78 18.71
CA GLN A 144 -2.99 51.96 20.15
C GLN A 144 -1.55 52.41 20.48
N LEU A 145 -0.56 51.84 19.80
CA LEU A 145 0.85 52.26 19.91
C LEU A 145 1.05 53.72 19.49
N GLU A 146 0.41 54.15 18.40
CA GLU A 146 0.51 55.54 17.92
C GLU A 146 -0.05 56.54 18.95
N ARG A 147 -1.19 56.22 19.58
CA ARG A 147 -1.76 57.04 20.66
C ARG A 147 -0.86 57.11 21.89
N ASP A 148 -0.31 55.98 22.30
CA ASP A 148 0.58 55.92 23.47
C ASP A 148 1.88 56.72 23.22
N GLU A 149 2.36 56.75 21.98
CA GLU A 149 3.53 57.54 21.57
C GLU A 149 3.21 59.05 21.55
N GLU A 150 2.04 59.45 21.05
CA GLU A 150 1.56 60.84 21.10
C GLU A 150 1.43 61.34 22.54
N ASP A 151 0.82 60.54 23.43
CA ASP A 151 0.66 60.87 24.85
C ASP A 151 2.02 61.00 25.55
N ARG A 152 2.97 60.11 25.22
CA ARG A 152 4.33 60.17 25.77
C ARG A 152 5.06 61.42 25.31
N ASN A 153 4.95 61.79 24.03
CA ASN A 153 5.57 62.99 23.48
C ASN A 153 4.94 64.28 24.02
N GLN A 154 3.63 64.29 24.27
CA GLN A 154 2.96 65.41 24.92
C GLN A 154 3.41 65.61 26.38
N ARG A 155 3.59 64.52 27.14
CA ARG A 155 4.13 64.59 28.52
C ARG A 155 5.55 65.14 28.56
N LEU A 156 6.40 64.69 27.64
CA LEU A 156 7.78 65.19 27.50
C LEU A 156 7.81 66.69 27.13
N SER A 157 6.86 67.14 26.31
CA SER A 157 6.72 68.57 25.96
C SER A 157 6.26 69.42 27.15
N GLN A 158 5.34 68.91 27.98
CA GLN A 158 4.86 69.60 29.18
C GLN A 158 5.89 69.64 30.32
N GLU A 159 6.76 68.63 30.43
CA GLU A 159 7.85 68.64 31.41
C GLU A 159 8.98 69.62 31.05
N THR A 160 9.19 69.87 29.76
CA THR A 160 10.20 70.83 29.28
C THR A 160 9.76 72.29 29.50
N GLU A 161 8.46 72.55 29.65
CA GLU A 161 7.90 73.88 29.90
C GLU A 161 7.71 74.22 31.38
N ARG A 162 8.14 73.38 32.34
CA ARG A 162 8.18 73.78 33.76
C ARG A 162 9.41 74.69 33.99
N PRO A 163 9.24 76.02 34.17
CA PRO A 163 10.36 76.88 34.50
C PRO A 163 10.89 76.46 35.88
N ILE A 164 12.20 76.26 35.95
CA ILE A 164 12.94 76.13 37.20
C ILE A 164 12.73 77.44 37.96
N LEU A 165 11.91 77.40 39.02
CA LEU A 165 11.81 78.43 40.05
C LEU A 165 12.69 78.03 41.24
#